data_AF-J2J1G0-F1
#
_entry.id   AF-J2J1G0-F1
#
_cell.length_a   1.000
_cell.length_b   1.000
_cell.length_c   1.000
_cell.angle_alpha   90.00
_cell.angle_beta   90.00
_cell.angle_gamma   90.00
#
_symmetry.space_group_name_H-M   'P 1'
#
loop_
_entity.id
_entity.type
_entity.pdbx_description
1 polymer ?
#
loop_
_entity_poly.entity_id
_entity_poly.type
_entity_poly.pdbx_seq_one_letter_code
_entity_poly.pdbx_strand_id
1 'polypeptide(L)'
;MVVKVPLKGLNIRQSRGKWYVSYRSTGETLIKGFEGTRYQLDRQLASHDFRIKHLQAETRDRSPSYDEGTLGAIIKWFKEECPRWDKLSDASKEDYEKSFTYLEAARHETAGPVYNFPVSIITQPSVYAMRNKAAKDKWGRFADKLVSHLSTIFKVGKMVQNPAGGVEKLHTADPNANHEWTDEEVQTAIWLASDAVLTPLVLARYQGFRGQTCAALTWRNYIPDAKTGKAFSVVLRKNNEAS
;
A
#
# COMPACT_ATOMS: atom_id res chain seq x y z
N MET A 1 31.09 -33.09 18.54
CA MET A 1 30.97 -31.72 19.09
C MET A 1 29.81 -31.02 18.41
N VAL A 2 28.70 -30.77 19.12
CA VAL A 2 27.58 -29.96 18.58
C VAL A 2 27.86 -28.51 18.94
N VAL A 3 28.18 -27.69 17.95
CA VAL A 3 28.43 -26.26 18.11
C VAL A 3 27.15 -25.59 18.61
N LYS A 4 27.12 -25.19 19.88
CA LYS A 4 26.05 -24.36 20.46
C LYS A 4 26.22 -22.94 19.94
N VAL A 5 25.55 -22.60 18.84
CA VAL A 5 25.41 -21.21 18.41
C VAL A 5 24.34 -20.56 19.32
N PRO A 6 24.65 -19.56 20.15
CA PRO A 6 23.64 -18.87 20.94
C PRO A 6 22.75 -18.06 19.99
N LEU A 7 21.50 -18.48 19.82
CA LEU A 7 20.49 -17.72 19.07
C LEU A 7 20.18 -16.44 19.85
N LYS A 8 20.56 -15.29 19.27
CA LYS A 8 20.37 -13.96 19.88
C LYS A 8 18.93 -13.49 19.68
N GLY A 9 18.51 -12.54 20.53
CA GLY A 9 17.22 -11.86 20.36
C GLY A 9 15.99 -12.64 20.82
N LEU A 10 16.13 -13.76 21.54
CA LEU A 10 14.98 -14.53 22.02
C LEU A 10 14.49 -14.08 23.42
N ASN A 11 13.18 -13.98 23.59
CA ASN A 11 12.50 -13.91 24.88
C ASN A 11 11.88 -15.27 25.17
N ILE A 12 12.34 -15.93 26.24
CA ILE A 12 11.84 -17.24 26.63
C ILE A 12 11.16 -17.10 27.98
N ARG A 13 9.86 -17.38 28.03
CA ARG A 13 9.04 -17.31 29.24
C ARG A 13 8.33 -18.63 29.49
N GLN A 14 8.08 -18.94 30.75
CA GLN A 14 7.24 -20.06 31.16
C GLN A 14 5.96 -19.51 31.80
N SER A 15 4.82 -20.08 31.42
CA SER A 15 3.52 -19.75 32.02
C SER A 15 2.66 -21.01 32.10
N ARG A 16 2.08 -21.26 33.29
CA ARG A 16 1.23 -22.44 33.56
C ARG A 16 1.86 -23.76 33.09
N GLY A 17 3.16 -23.93 33.35
CA GLY A 17 3.92 -25.13 32.97
C GLY A 17 4.34 -25.22 31.50
N LYS A 18 3.89 -24.31 30.63
CA LYS A 18 4.23 -24.30 29.20
C LYS A 18 5.26 -23.23 28.86
N TRP A 19 6.14 -23.54 27.91
CA TRP A 19 7.17 -22.64 27.41
C TRP A 19 6.69 -21.85 26.20
N TYR A 20 7.03 -20.58 26.17
CA TYR A 20 6.78 -19.67 25.06
C TYR A 20 8.10 -19.00 24.67
N VAL A 21 8.37 -19.00 23.38
CA VAL A 21 9.57 -18.37 22.82
C VAL A 21 9.12 -17.35 21.79
N SER A 22 9.48 -16.09 22.01
CA SER A 22 9.24 -15.01 21.06
C SER A 22 10.53 -14.32 20.68
N TYR A 23 10.53 -13.63 19.55
CA TYR A 23 11.62 -12.74 19.17
C TYR A 23 11.43 -11.39 19.89
N ARG A 24 12.49 -10.86 20.52
CA ARG A 24 12.41 -9.73 21.47
C ARG A 24 11.95 -8.43 20.82
N SER A 25 12.45 -8.15 19.63
CA SER A 25 12.23 -6.88 18.93
C SER A 25 10.89 -6.80 18.23
N THR A 26 10.46 -7.89 17.58
CA THR A 26 9.16 -7.94 16.89
C THR A 26 8.01 -8.40 17.79
N GLY A 27 8.31 -9.05 18.92
CA GLY A 27 7.31 -9.70 19.78
C GLY A 27 6.71 -10.97 19.16
N GLU A 28 7.15 -11.39 17.97
CA GLU A 28 6.61 -12.53 17.23
C GLU A 28 6.83 -13.83 18.02
N THR A 29 5.78 -14.61 18.22
CA THR A 29 5.85 -15.89 18.96
C THR A 29 6.30 -17.01 18.02
N LEU A 30 7.53 -17.51 18.22
CA LEU A 30 8.15 -18.57 17.43
C LEU A 30 7.76 -19.97 17.93
N ILE A 31 7.55 -20.11 19.24
CA ILE A 31 7.03 -21.32 19.90
C ILE A 31 5.92 -20.91 20.86
N LYS A 32 4.73 -21.50 20.69
CA LYS A 32 3.57 -21.25 21.55
C LYS A 32 3.23 -22.49 22.35
N GLY A 33 3.35 -22.39 23.68
CA GLY A 33 2.84 -23.40 24.60
C GLY A 33 3.53 -24.76 24.53
N PHE A 34 4.85 -24.79 24.41
CA PHE A 34 5.62 -26.03 24.42
C PHE A 34 5.56 -26.71 25.79
N GLU A 35 5.09 -27.95 25.79
CA GLU A 35 4.98 -28.79 26.99
C GLU A 35 6.21 -29.68 27.08
N GLY A 36 6.97 -29.53 28.16
CA GLY A 36 8.19 -30.30 28.37
C GLY A 36 9.21 -29.61 29.27
N THR A 37 10.33 -30.29 29.47
CA THR A 37 11.44 -29.77 30.26
C THR A 37 12.24 -28.73 29.48
N ARG A 38 13.00 -27.90 30.20
CA ARG A 38 13.89 -26.91 29.59
C ARG A 38 14.88 -27.54 28.61
N TYR A 39 15.37 -28.75 28.92
CA TYR A 39 16.28 -29.50 28.07
C TYR A 39 15.63 -29.90 26.72
N GLN A 40 14.37 -30.33 26.76
CA GLN A 40 13.62 -30.65 25.53
C GLN A 40 13.35 -29.39 24.70
N LEU A 41 13.08 -28.26 25.35
CA LEU A 41 12.96 -26.97 24.66
C LEU A 41 14.28 -26.57 23.97
N ASP A 42 15.43 -26.70 24.65
CA ASP A 42 16.73 -26.37 24.07
C ASP A 42 17.06 -27.26 22.85
N ARG A 43 16.63 -28.53 22.85
CA ARG A 43 16.74 -29.41 21.68
C ARG A 43 15.84 -28.94 20.52
N GLN A 44 14.64 -28.45 20.83
CA GLN A 44 13.74 -27.85 19.84
C GLN A 44 14.32 -26.54 19.28
N LEU A 45 14.94 -25.71 20.11
CA LEU A 45 15.64 -24.48 19.68
C LEU A 45 16.84 -24.78 18.78
N ALA A 46 17.49 -25.93 18.98
CA ALA A 46 18.59 -26.40 18.13
C ALA A 46 18.12 -27.07 16.82
N SER A 47 16.81 -27.30 16.64
CA SER A 47 16.26 -27.92 15.44
C SER A 47 16.45 -27.04 14.20
N HIS A 48 16.52 -27.69 13.03
CA HIS A 48 16.60 -26.99 11.75
C HIS A 48 15.38 -26.10 11.50
N ASP A 49 14.19 -26.59 11.84
CA ASP A 49 12.93 -25.85 11.67
C ASP A 49 12.89 -24.59 12.52
N PHE A 50 13.38 -24.65 13.76
CA PHE A 50 13.45 -23.46 14.62
C PHE A 50 14.47 -22.46 14.09
N ARG A 51 15.62 -22.91 13.56
CA ARG A 51 16.60 -22.03 12.93
C ARG A 51 16.01 -21.29 11.72
N ILE A 52 15.21 -21.94 10.87
CA ILE A 52 14.53 -21.26 9.76
C ILE A 52 13.57 -20.19 10.28
N LYS A 53 12.74 -20.50 11.28
CA LYS A 53 11.82 -19.53 11.90
C LYS A 53 12.55 -18.36 12.56
N HIS A 54 13.67 -18.62 13.23
CA HIS A 54 14.50 -17.59 13.85
C HIS A 54 15.13 -16.67 12.80
N LEU A 55 15.70 -17.22 11.72
CA LEU A 55 16.25 -16.44 10.60
C LEU A 55 15.18 -15.56 9.93
N GLN A 56 13.98 -16.09 9.71
CA GLN A 56 12.86 -15.32 9.17
C GLN A 56 12.48 -14.15 10.07
N ALA A 57 12.38 -14.38 11.39
CA ALA A 57 12.08 -13.32 12.35
C ALA A 57 13.21 -12.28 12.46
N GLU A 58 14.48 -12.72 12.40
CA GLU A 58 15.64 -11.82 12.39
C GLU A 58 15.68 -10.95 11.12
N THR A 59 15.38 -11.51 9.95
CA THR A 59 15.32 -10.73 8.70
C THR A 59 14.21 -9.68 8.69
N ARG A 60 13.09 -9.94 9.38
CA ARG A 60 11.97 -8.97 9.50
C ARG A 60 12.29 -7.79 10.41
N ASP A 61 13.19 -7.99 11.37
CA ASP A 61 13.60 -6.97 12.34
C ASP A 61 14.66 -6.01 11.81
N ARG A 62 15.37 -6.42 10.76
CA ARG A 62 16.24 -5.49 10.03
C ARG A 62 15.35 -4.60 9.19
N SER A 63 14.90 -3.47 9.75
CA SER A 63 14.51 -2.32 8.94
C SER A 63 15.64 -2.13 7.91
N PRO A 64 15.36 -2.26 6.61
CA PRO A 64 16.42 -2.15 5.62
C PRO A 64 17.11 -0.80 5.79
N SER A 65 18.41 -0.81 6.06
CA SER A 65 19.22 0.40 6.02
C SER A 65 19.63 0.62 4.57
N TYR A 66 19.13 1.68 3.97
CA TYR A 66 19.51 2.09 2.63
C TYR A 66 20.57 3.18 2.74
N ASP A 67 21.62 3.09 1.92
CA ASP A 67 22.65 4.13 1.86
C ASP A 67 22.03 5.45 1.40
N GLU A 68 22.51 6.57 1.96
CA GLU A 68 22.04 7.89 1.55
C GLU A 68 22.21 8.10 0.04
N GLY A 69 21.20 8.71 -0.59
CA GLY A 69 21.20 8.92 -2.04
C GLY A 69 20.75 7.71 -2.88
N THR A 70 20.36 6.60 -2.26
CA THR A 70 19.70 5.48 -2.96
C THR A 70 18.18 5.68 -3.08
N LEU A 71 17.55 4.93 -3.99
CA LEU A 71 16.10 4.98 -4.18
C LEU A 71 15.35 4.60 -2.89
N GLY A 72 15.83 3.58 -2.18
CA GLY A 72 15.26 3.13 -0.91
C GLY A 72 15.33 4.20 0.17
N ALA A 73 16.45 4.94 0.25
CA ALA A 73 16.59 6.04 1.19
C ALA A 73 15.61 7.18 0.90
N ILE A 74 15.41 7.55 -0.38
CA ILE A 74 14.43 8.59 -0.73
C ILE A 74 12.99 8.13 -0.47
N ILE A 75 12.65 6.88 -0.76
CA ILE A 75 11.30 6.34 -0.47
C ILE A 75 11.05 6.33 1.03
N LYS A 76 12.04 5.91 1.84
CA LYS A 76 11.95 5.95 3.29
C LYS A 76 11.74 7.37 3.81
N TRP A 77 12.58 8.32 3.38
CA TRP A 77 12.42 9.74 3.69
C TRP A 77 11.04 10.27 3.28
N PHE A 78 10.54 9.89 2.10
CA PHE A 78 9.22 10.32 1.64
C PHE A 78 8.10 9.82 2.55
N LYS A 79 8.20 8.60 3.09
CA LYS A 79 7.19 8.02 3.99
C LYS A 79 7.27 8.55 5.41
N GLU A 80 8.47 8.84 5.90
CA GLU A 80 8.70 9.14 7.32
C GLU A 80 8.80 10.64 7.61
N GLU A 81 9.32 11.44 6.68
CA GLU A 81 9.69 12.84 6.92
C GLU A 81 8.99 13.84 6.01
N CYS A 82 8.44 13.41 4.86
CA CYS A 82 7.87 14.34 3.90
C CYS A 82 6.45 14.80 4.30
N PRO A 83 6.19 16.11 4.50
CA PRO A 83 4.85 16.60 4.85
C PRO A 83 3.77 16.31 3.79
N ARG A 84 4.19 16.00 2.55
CA ARG A 84 3.27 15.58 1.50
C ARG A 84 2.64 14.24 1.81
N TRP A 85 3.39 13.31 2.40
CA TRP A 85 2.89 11.99 2.77
C TRP A 85 1.79 12.08 3.82
N ASP A 86 1.97 12.92 4.83
CA ASP A 86 0.97 13.12 5.89
C ASP A 86 -0.36 13.64 5.35
N LYS A 87 -0.31 14.45 4.29
CA LYS A 87 -1.48 15.02 3.63
C LYS A 87 -2.18 14.05 2.66
N LEU A 88 -1.61 12.89 2.37
CA LEU A 88 -2.24 11.90 1.50
C LEU A 88 -3.37 11.17 2.24
N SER A 89 -4.48 10.92 1.53
CA SER A 89 -5.52 10.03 2.03
C SER A 89 -5.01 8.60 2.17
N ASP A 90 -5.64 7.79 3.03
CA ASP A 90 -5.24 6.38 3.24
C ASP A 90 -5.29 5.57 1.94
N ALA A 91 -6.30 5.78 1.10
CA ALA A 91 -6.40 5.15 -0.21
C ALA A 91 -5.23 5.54 -1.13
N SER A 92 -4.76 6.79 -1.06
CA SER A 92 -3.57 7.22 -1.78
C SER A 92 -2.31 6.58 -1.22
N LYS A 93 -2.13 6.54 0.11
CA LYS A 93 -0.99 5.88 0.76
C LYS A 93 -0.92 4.40 0.37
N GLU A 94 -2.05 3.70 0.34
CA GLU A 94 -2.14 2.31 -0.11
C GLU A 94 -1.72 2.14 -1.57
N ASP A 95 -2.14 3.05 -2.45
CA ASP A 95 -1.72 3.06 -3.86
C ASP A 95 -0.20 3.28 -4.01
N TYR A 96 0.40 4.18 -3.22
CA TYR A 96 1.85 4.37 -3.18
C TYR A 96 2.56 3.10 -2.68
N GLU A 97 2.06 2.49 -1.61
CA GLU A 97 2.66 1.31 -1.01
C GLU A 97 2.71 0.14 -1.99
N LYS A 98 1.66 -0.05 -2.79
CA LYS A 98 1.66 -1.07 -3.88
C LYS A 98 2.80 -0.88 -4.87
N SER A 99 3.17 0.37 -5.19
CA SER A 99 4.31 0.67 -6.06
C SER A 99 5.64 0.44 -5.36
N PHE A 100 5.76 0.80 -4.08
CA PHE A 100 6.97 0.63 -3.28
C PHE A 100 7.29 -0.84 -3.03
N THR A 101 6.32 -1.62 -2.56
CA THR A 101 6.48 -3.07 -2.38
C THR A 101 6.89 -3.76 -3.68
N TYR A 102 6.38 -3.30 -4.83
CA TYR A 102 6.81 -3.83 -6.13
C TYR A 102 8.29 -3.51 -6.43
N LEU A 103 8.71 -2.27 -6.23
CA LEU A 103 10.09 -1.84 -6.43
C LEU A 103 11.06 -2.51 -5.43
N GLU A 104 10.61 -2.79 -4.20
CA GLU A 104 11.41 -3.44 -3.16
C GLU A 104 11.71 -4.89 -3.52
N ALA A 105 10.71 -5.60 -4.06
CA ALA A 105 10.87 -6.94 -4.60
C ALA A 105 11.66 -6.97 -5.92
N ALA A 106 11.69 -5.86 -6.66
CA ALA A 106 12.37 -5.81 -7.96
C ALA A 106 13.89 -6.00 -7.83
N ARG A 107 14.44 -6.75 -8.79
CA ARG A 107 15.87 -7.03 -8.94
C ARG A 107 16.30 -6.72 -10.36
N HIS A 108 17.48 -6.13 -10.50
CA HIS A 108 18.22 -6.01 -11.74
C HIS A 108 19.19 -7.18 -11.85
N GLU A 109 19.34 -7.72 -13.07
CA GLU A 109 20.11 -8.94 -13.32
C GLU A 109 21.56 -8.84 -12.86
N THR A 110 22.20 -7.69 -13.08
CA THR A 110 23.62 -7.48 -12.77
C THR A 110 23.89 -6.63 -11.53
N ALA A 111 22.90 -5.84 -11.07
CA ALA A 111 23.12 -4.78 -10.08
C ALA A 111 22.32 -4.99 -8.78
N GLY A 112 21.53 -6.06 -8.69
CA GLY A 112 20.86 -6.44 -7.45
C GLY A 112 19.55 -5.66 -7.19
N PRO A 113 19.18 -5.41 -5.92
CA PRO A 113 17.94 -4.73 -5.53
C PRO A 113 17.82 -3.32 -6.11
N VAL A 114 16.68 -3.02 -6.73
CA VAL A 114 16.39 -1.69 -7.30
C VAL A 114 16.41 -0.59 -6.23
N TYR A 115 16.01 -0.92 -5.00
CA TYR A 115 16.08 0.01 -3.87
C TYR A 115 17.50 0.49 -3.53
N ASN A 116 18.52 -0.29 -3.86
CA ASN A 116 19.91 0.07 -3.56
C ASN A 116 20.54 0.91 -4.68
N PHE A 117 19.78 1.24 -5.72
CA PHE A 117 20.32 2.01 -6.83
C PHE A 117 20.54 3.46 -6.42
N PRO A 118 21.73 4.03 -6.65
CA PRO A 118 21.95 5.46 -6.50
C PRO A 118 20.98 6.24 -7.39
N VAL A 119 20.33 7.23 -6.82
CA VAL A 119 19.32 8.03 -7.52
C VAL A 119 19.97 8.86 -8.64
N SER A 120 21.26 9.18 -8.53
CA SER A 120 22.06 9.85 -9.55
C SER A 120 22.20 9.07 -10.86
N ILE A 121 22.11 7.73 -10.82
CA ILE A 121 22.20 6.89 -12.02
C ILE A 121 20.82 6.56 -12.62
N ILE A 122 19.73 6.93 -11.95
CA ILE A 122 18.38 6.72 -12.46
C ILE A 122 18.11 7.73 -13.56
N THR A 123 18.19 7.26 -14.79
CA THR A 123 17.92 8.04 -16.00
C THR A 123 16.51 7.80 -16.52
N GLN A 124 16.01 8.67 -17.41
CA GLN A 124 14.70 8.48 -18.04
C GLN A 124 14.58 7.14 -18.79
N PRO A 125 15.60 6.66 -19.54
CA PRO A 125 15.59 5.29 -20.09
C PRO A 125 15.43 4.19 -19.03
N SER A 126 16.03 4.36 -17.86
CA SER A 126 15.87 3.42 -16.74
C SER A 126 14.42 3.41 -16.23
N VAL A 127 13.76 4.57 -16.18
CA VAL A 127 12.33 4.67 -15.83
C VAL A 127 11.45 4.00 -16.89
N TYR A 128 11.76 4.15 -18.18
CA TYR A 128 11.09 3.42 -19.27
C TYR A 128 11.23 1.91 -19.12
N ALA A 129 12.43 1.41 -18.79
CA ALA A 129 12.66 -0.01 -18.54
C ALA A 129 11.85 -0.51 -17.33
N MET A 130 11.84 0.24 -16.22
CA MET A 130 11.02 -0.08 -15.04
C MET A 130 9.52 -0.09 -15.35
N ARG A 131 9.03 0.89 -16.11
CA ARG A 131 7.63 0.97 -16.58
C ARG A 131 7.26 -0.24 -17.42
N ASN A 132 8.07 -0.54 -18.45
CA ASN A 132 7.80 -1.63 -19.37
C ASN A 132 7.86 -2.99 -18.65
N LYS A 133 8.77 -3.17 -17.70
CA LYS A 133 8.81 -4.36 -16.84
C LYS A 133 7.56 -4.45 -15.96
N ALA A 134 7.17 -3.37 -15.29
CA ALA A 134 5.96 -3.35 -14.47
C ALA A 134 4.67 -3.62 -15.27
N ALA A 135 4.63 -3.19 -16.53
CA ALA A 135 3.51 -3.47 -17.42
C ALA A 135 3.43 -4.95 -17.81
N LYS A 136 4.58 -5.60 -18.03
CA LYS A 136 4.67 -7.04 -18.30
C LYS A 136 4.35 -7.89 -17.08
N ASP A 137 4.85 -7.49 -15.91
CA ASP A 137 4.69 -8.24 -14.66
C ASP A 137 3.28 -8.09 -14.07
N LYS A 138 2.62 -6.95 -14.35
CA LYS A 138 1.27 -6.64 -13.86
C LYS A 138 0.36 -6.20 -15.01
N TRP A 139 0.15 -4.89 -15.16
CA TRP A 139 -0.69 -4.32 -16.22
C TRP A 139 -0.35 -2.85 -16.45
N GLY A 140 -0.71 -2.31 -17.61
CA GLY A 140 -0.31 -0.95 -18.03
C GLY A 140 -0.68 0.15 -17.04
N ARG A 141 -1.91 0.12 -16.49
CA ARG A 141 -2.35 1.13 -15.50
C ARG A 141 -1.53 1.10 -14.21
N PHE A 142 -1.03 -0.07 -13.78
CA PHE A 142 -0.13 -0.15 -12.63
C PHE A 142 1.22 0.50 -12.95
N ALA A 143 1.77 0.23 -14.13
CA ALA A 143 3.03 0.85 -14.58
C ALA A 143 2.93 2.38 -14.65
N ASP A 144 1.80 2.91 -15.12
CA ASP A 144 1.58 4.37 -15.17
C ASP A 144 1.47 4.99 -13.78
N LYS A 145 0.81 4.30 -12.83
CA LYS A 145 0.78 4.73 -11.42
C LYS A 145 2.19 4.72 -10.81
N LEU A 146 2.95 3.64 -11.04
CA LEU A 146 4.34 3.51 -10.58
C LEU A 146 5.20 4.69 -11.04
N VAL A 147 5.16 5.03 -12.35
CA VAL A 147 5.89 6.18 -12.90
C VAL A 147 5.41 7.49 -12.28
N SER A 148 4.10 7.66 -12.07
CA SER A 148 3.54 8.86 -11.44
C SER A 148 4.00 9.02 -9.98
N HIS A 149 4.10 7.91 -9.24
CA HIS A 149 4.61 7.89 -7.87
C HIS A 149 6.10 8.22 -7.83
N LEU A 150 6.92 7.60 -8.69
CA LEU A 150 8.34 7.92 -8.83
C LEU A 150 8.57 9.39 -9.18
N SER A 151 7.81 9.92 -10.14
CA SER A 151 7.88 11.34 -10.52
C SER A 151 7.58 12.28 -9.36
N THR A 152 6.62 11.92 -8.51
CA THR A 152 6.31 12.71 -7.31
C THR A 152 7.48 12.70 -6.32
N ILE A 153 8.07 11.54 -6.08
CA ILE A 153 9.13 11.36 -5.09
C ILE A 153 10.42 12.03 -5.56
N PHE A 154 10.78 11.90 -6.84
CA PHE A 154 11.95 12.57 -7.42
C PHE A 154 11.80 14.09 -7.41
N LYS A 155 10.58 14.61 -7.60
CA LYS A 155 10.31 16.04 -7.50
C LYS A 155 10.50 16.58 -6.07
N VAL A 156 10.08 15.83 -5.06
CA VAL A 156 10.11 16.28 -3.66
C VAL A 156 11.41 15.94 -2.95
N GLY A 157 12.05 14.81 -3.32
CA GLY A 157 13.33 14.33 -2.82
C GLY A 157 14.56 15.08 -3.34
N LYS A 158 14.37 16.31 -3.85
CA LYS A 158 15.43 17.26 -4.24
C LYS A 158 16.43 16.71 -5.27
N MET A 159 16.00 15.83 -6.18
CA MET A 159 16.80 15.55 -7.37
C MET A 159 16.94 16.80 -8.23
N VAL A 160 18.13 17.01 -8.81
CA VAL A 160 18.37 18.13 -9.75
C VAL A 160 17.44 18.03 -10.96
N GLN A 161 17.22 16.82 -11.46
CA GLN A 161 16.32 16.54 -12.58
C GLN A 161 15.42 15.35 -12.25
N ASN A 162 14.15 15.42 -12.64
CA ASN A 162 13.21 14.33 -12.46
C ASN A 162 13.21 13.40 -13.70
N PRO A 163 13.82 12.21 -13.63
CA PRO A 163 13.90 11.28 -14.77
C PRO A 163 12.55 10.66 -15.13
N ALA A 164 11.56 10.70 -14.24
CA ALA A 164 10.21 10.23 -14.51
C ALA A 164 9.29 11.34 -15.08
N GLY A 165 9.80 12.57 -15.20
CA GLY A 165 9.10 13.64 -15.89
C GLY A 165 8.97 13.33 -17.39
N GLY A 166 7.78 13.53 -17.95
CA GLY A 166 7.55 13.36 -19.40
C GLY A 166 7.58 11.92 -19.92
N VAL A 167 7.63 10.90 -19.05
CA VAL A 167 7.49 9.50 -19.47
C VAL A 167 6.05 9.26 -19.93
N GLU A 168 5.89 8.74 -21.14
CA GLU A 168 4.57 8.46 -21.72
C GLU A 168 3.81 7.40 -20.92
N LYS A 169 2.49 7.46 -20.95
CA LYS A 169 1.62 6.46 -20.33
C LYS A 169 1.35 5.31 -21.28
N LEU A 170 1.28 4.09 -20.76
CA LEU A 170 0.96 2.89 -21.53
C LEU A 170 -0.55 2.64 -21.62
N HIS A 171 -1.29 3.01 -20.58
CA HIS A 171 -2.73 2.78 -20.55
C HIS A 171 -3.47 3.90 -21.27
N THR A 172 -4.09 3.54 -22.39
CA THR A 172 -5.13 4.35 -23.02
C THR A 172 -6.47 3.94 -22.42
N ALA A 173 -7.21 4.91 -21.88
CA ALA A 173 -8.58 4.67 -21.45
C ALA A 173 -9.45 4.42 -22.68
N ASP A 174 -10.23 3.33 -22.67
CA ASP A 174 -11.27 3.14 -23.66
C ASP A 174 -12.37 4.18 -23.40
N PRO A 175 -12.64 5.11 -24.35
CA PRO A 175 -13.68 6.12 -24.19
C PRO A 175 -15.07 5.51 -23.97
N ASN A 176 -15.32 4.33 -24.52
CA ASN A 176 -16.62 3.65 -24.46
C ASN A 176 -16.81 2.82 -23.20
N ALA A 177 -15.74 2.55 -22.44
CA ALA A 177 -15.84 1.77 -21.20
C ALA A 177 -16.70 2.45 -20.11
N ASN A 178 -16.86 3.77 -20.20
CA ASN A 178 -17.74 4.55 -19.33
C ASN A 178 -18.73 5.39 -20.17
N HIS A 179 -19.42 4.75 -21.13
CA HIS A 179 -20.47 5.44 -21.87
C HIS A 179 -21.61 5.89 -20.95
N GLU A 180 -22.30 6.95 -21.35
CA GLU A 180 -23.48 7.45 -20.62
C GLU A 180 -24.65 6.48 -20.77
N TRP A 181 -25.33 6.18 -19.66
CA TRP A 181 -26.50 5.31 -19.70
C TRP A 181 -27.65 5.97 -20.45
N THR A 182 -28.27 5.19 -21.33
CA THR A 182 -29.53 5.53 -22.00
C THR A 182 -30.69 5.57 -20.99
N ASP A 183 -31.79 6.22 -21.36
CA ASP A 183 -32.96 6.30 -20.49
C ASP A 183 -33.54 4.91 -20.21
N GLU A 184 -33.55 4.01 -21.20
CA GLU A 184 -33.98 2.62 -21.04
C GLU A 184 -33.11 1.84 -20.05
N GLU A 185 -31.78 2.02 -20.10
CA GLU A 185 -30.85 1.40 -19.16
C GLU A 185 -31.04 1.92 -17.74
N VAL A 186 -31.26 3.24 -17.59
CA VAL A 186 -31.56 3.82 -16.27
C VAL A 186 -32.86 3.24 -15.71
N GLN A 187 -33.93 3.19 -16.50
CA GLN A 187 -35.21 2.63 -16.03
C GLN A 187 -35.07 1.15 -15.67
N THR A 188 -34.38 0.37 -16.50
CA THR A 188 -34.14 -1.06 -16.25
C THR A 188 -33.33 -1.26 -14.97
N ALA A 189 -32.27 -0.46 -14.76
CA ALA A 189 -31.45 -0.53 -13.56
C ALA A 189 -32.23 -0.16 -12.29
N ILE A 190 -33.08 0.87 -12.36
CA ILE A 190 -33.97 1.25 -11.25
C ILE A 190 -34.97 0.13 -10.95
N TRP A 191 -35.56 -0.47 -11.98
CA TRP A 191 -36.56 -1.54 -11.82
C TRP A 191 -35.96 -2.82 -11.22
N LEU A 192 -34.71 -3.15 -11.57
CA LEU A 192 -34.01 -4.34 -11.05
C LEU A 192 -33.25 -4.10 -9.75
N ALA A 193 -33.06 -2.85 -9.33
CA ALA A 193 -32.25 -2.54 -8.15
C ALA A 193 -32.92 -3.09 -6.88
N SER A 194 -32.12 -3.74 -6.03
CA SER A 194 -32.55 -4.08 -4.68
C SER A 194 -32.71 -2.80 -3.84
N ASP A 195 -33.52 -2.86 -2.78
CA ASP A 195 -33.77 -1.72 -1.88
C ASP A 195 -32.48 -1.06 -1.38
N ALA A 196 -31.43 -1.85 -1.14
CA ALA A 196 -30.13 -1.35 -0.68
C ALA A 196 -29.38 -0.50 -1.72
N VAL A 197 -29.62 -0.72 -3.01
CA VAL A 197 -28.93 -0.05 -4.13
C VAL A 197 -29.80 1.02 -4.78
N LEU A 198 -31.12 0.85 -4.72
CA LEU A 198 -32.10 1.74 -5.35
C LEU A 198 -31.92 3.19 -4.89
N THR A 199 -31.84 3.44 -3.58
CA THR A 199 -31.69 4.80 -3.06
C THR A 199 -30.37 5.46 -3.52
N PRO A 200 -29.19 4.83 -3.37
CA PRO A 200 -27.95 5.39 -3.92
C PRO A 200 -27.98 5.62 -5.44
N LEU A 201 -28.61 4.73 -6.21
CA LEU A 201 -28.70 4.81 -7.66
C LEU A 201 -29.53 6.03 -8.10
N VAL A 202 -30.71 6.22 -7.50
CA VAL A 202 -31.60 7.36 -7.77
C VAL A 202 -30.91 8.67 -7.37
N LEU A 203 -30.24 8.71 -6.21
CA LEU A 203 -29.48 9.88 -5.79
C LEU A 203 -28.33 10.19 -6.76
N ALA A 204 -27.60 9.18 -7.24
CA ALA A 204 -26.52 9.38 -8.20
C ALA A 204 -27.05 9.95 -9.52
N ARG A 205 -28.16 9.41 -10.05
CA ARG A 205 -28.74 9.84 -11.34
C ARG A 205 -29.27 11.28 -11.29
N TYR A 206 -30.02 11.63 -10.25
CA TYR A 206 -30.75 12.91 -10.21
C TYR A 206 -30.02 14.03 -9.47
N GLN A 207 -29.11 13.71 -8.54
CA GLN A 207 -28.33 14.71 -7.82
C GLN A 207 -26.87 14.79 -8.29
N GLY A 208 -26.43 13.87 -9.15
CA GLY A 208 -25.05 13.84 -9.66
C GLY A 208 -24.01 13.50 -8.60
N PHE A 209 -24.42 12.95 -7.47
CA PHE A 209 -23.50 12.52 -6.42
C PHE A 209 -22.69 11.30 -6.86
N ARG A 210 -21.43 11.24 -6.41
CA ARG A 210 -20.61 10.04 -6.61
C ARG A 210 -21.15 8.91 -5.74
N GLY A 211 -21.04 7.66 -6.19
CA GLY A 211 -21.58 6.50 -5.46
C GLY A 211 -21.15 6.41 -3.98
N GLN A 212 -19.89 6.73 -3.66
CA GLN A 212 -19.40 6.80 -2.27
C GLN A 212 -20.10 7.89 -1.46
N THR A 213 -20.44 9.03 -2.07
CA THR A 213 -21.21 10.10 -1.43
C THR A 213 -22.64 9.63 -1.18
N CYS A 214 -23.28 9.00 -2.18
CA CYS A 214 -24.64 8.51 -2.05
C CYS A 214 -24.79 7.53 -0.88
N ALA A 215 -23.84 6.61 -0.71
CA ALA A 215 -23.88 5.62 0.37
C ALA A 215 -23.60 6.21 1.77
N ALA A 216 -22.99 7.39 1.86
CA ALA A 216 -22.64 8.04 3.12
C ALA A 216 -23.65 9.11 3.56
N LEU A 217 -24.66 9.41 2.74
CA LEU A 217 -25.68 10.40 3.06
C LEU A 217 -26.54 9.96 4.24
N THR A 218 -26.86 10.91 5.10
CA THR A 218 -27.79 10.71 6.23
C THR A 218 -28.89 11.75 6.18
N TRP A 219 -29.97 11.53 6.94
CA TRP A 219 -31.06 12.51 7.07
C TRP A 219 -30.61 13.87 7.62
N ARG A 220 -29.47 13.94 8.34
CA ARG A 220 -28.88 15.22 8.78
C ARG A 220 -28.41 16.08 7.61
N ASN A 221 -28.08 15.45 6.49
CA ASN A 221 -27.69 16.16 5.28
C ASN A 221 -28.89 16.73 4.54
N TYR A 222 -30.12 16.31 4.86
CA TYR A 222 -31.34 16.80 4.23
C TYR A 222 -31.88 18.02 4.99
N ILE A 223 -31.52 19.20 4.49
CA ILE A 223 -31.77 20.48 5.17
C ILE A 223 -32.74 21.35 4.38
N PRO A 224 -33.40 22.34 5.01
CA PRO A 224 -34.19 23.33 4.29
C PRO A 224 -33.34 24.08 3.26
N ASP A 225 -33.90 24.29 2.07
CA ASP A 225 -33.29 25.05 0.99
C ASP A 225 -34.28 26.10 0.48
N ALA A 226 -33.80 27.32 0.27
CA ALA A 226 -34.66 28.45 -0.08
C ALA A 226 -35.29 28.32 -1.49
N LYS A 227 -34.70 27.52 -2.38
CA LYS A 227 -35.18 27.38 -3.77
C LYS A 227 -36.04 26.14 -3.97
N THR A 228 -35.67 25.05 -3.32
CA THR A 228 -36.28 23.72 -3.50
C THR A 228 -37.10 23.25 -2.30
N GLY A 229 -37.18 24.06 -1.24
CA GLY A 229 -37.82 23.72 0.02
C GLY A 229 -36.90 22.86 0.91
N LYS A 230 -36.34 21.78 0.37
CA LYS A 230 -35.33 20.94 1.03
C LYS A 230 -34.33 20.38 0.03
N ALA A 231 -33.06 20.31 0.43
CA ALA A 231 -31.97 19.77 -0.37
C ALA A 231 -30.98 18.96 0.47
N PHE A 232 -30.24 18.06 -0.19
CA PHE A 232 -29.09 17.41 0.41
C PHE A 232 -27.88 18.34 0.35
N SER A 233 -27.41 18.79 1.52
CA SER A 233 -26.18 19.55 1.66
C SER A 233 -25.06 18.67 2.19
N VAL A 234 -24.00 18.54 1.41
CA VAL A 234 -22.80 17.76 1.73
C VAL A 234 -21.54 18.52 1.39
N VAL A 235 -20.62 18.56 2.35
CA VAL A 235 -19.23 18.95 2.09
C VAL A 235 -18.51 17.72 1.53
N LEU A 236 -18.17 17.75 0.24
CA LEU A 236 -17.53 16.63 -0.43
C LEU A 236 -16.07 16.48 0.04
N ARG A 237 -15.72 15.31 0.59
CA ARG A 237 -14.36 14.98 1.10
C ARG A 237 -13.19 15.27 0.13
N LYS A 238 -13.42 15.30 -1.19
CA LYS A 238 -12.35 15.59 -2.17
C LYS A 238 -11.98 17.08 -2.25
N ASN A 239 -12.73 17.96 -1.59
CA ASN A 239 -12.61 19.42 -1.73
C ASN A 239 -12.12 20.15 -0.46
N ASN A 240 -11.45 19.48 0.50
CA ASN A 240 -10.90 20.09 1.73
C ASN A 240 -11.94 20.81 2.63
N GLU A 241 -12.33 20.24 3.78
CA GLU A 241 -11.98 20.81 5.11
C GLU A 241 -12.57 20.05 6.32
N ALA A 242 -11.78 20.14 7.40
CA ALA A 242 -11.96 19.83 8.83
C ALA A 242 -12.67 18.54 9.27
N SER A 243 -11.86 17.68 9.90
CA SER A 243 -12.27 16.56 10.77
C SER A 243 -13.24 17.00 11.86
#